data_AF-A0A955P0Y6-F1
#
_entry.id   AF-A0A955P0Y6-F1
#
_cell.length_a   1.000
_cell.length_b   1.000
_cell.length_c   1.000
_cell.angle_alpha   90.00
_cell.angle_beta   90.00
_cell.angle_gamma   90.00
#
_symmetry.space_group_name_H-M   'P 1'
#
loop_
_entity.id
_entity.type
_entity.pdbx_description
1 polymer ?
#
loop_
_entity_poly.entity_id
_entity_poly.type
_entity_poly.pdbx_seq_one_letter_code
_entity_poly.pdbx_strand_id
1 'polypeptide(L)'
;MHKNQLIPTLLLLSLGTPPLYAHRMNIFTYTEGNEIHVESYFNRGSNCMGCLVEVTDSAGQVVASGTTTEEGKWSFVPPKEEGLTVSVTASEGHRAEYTLTEADYPQSMNLSTLSEETSKVADSSVVRTSAESKTPNVTVTDQEELEAIVDRVVEKRLAPIREELRRMQVDEPGFQEIVGGIGYLFGLCGVAMYFMARSKKSN
;
A
#
# COMPACT_ATOMS: atom_id res chain seq x y z
N MET A 1 -58.90 9.29 11.41
CA MET A 1 -57.79 10.28 11.40
C MET A 1 -56.43 9.57 11.58
N HIS A 2 -56.03 8.65 10.70
CA HIS A 2 -54.79 7.85 10.83
C HIS A 2 -54.03 7.67 9.50
N LYS A 3 -53.91 8.71 8.66
CA LYS A 3 -53.26 8.57 7.34
C LYS A 3 -51.88 9.23 7.19
N ASN A 4 -51.36 9.93 8.20
CA ASN A 4 -50.08 10.67 8.09
C ASN A 4 -48.98 10.24 9.08
N GLN A 5 -49.21 9.18 9.87
CA GLN A 5 -48.22 8.69 10.86
C GLN A 5 -47.18 7.71 10.25
N LEU A 6 -47.36 7.25 9.00
CA LEU A 6 -46.50 6.25 8.34
C LEU A 6 -45.22 6.86 7.71
N ILE A 7 -45.24 8.15 7.40
CA ILE A 7 -44.10 8.85 6.77
C ILE A 7 -42.94 9.08 7.76
N PRO A 8 -43.15 9.53 9.02
CA PRO A 8 -42.04 9.70 9.96
C PRO A 8 -41.44 8.37 10.44
N THR A 9 -42.22 7.28 10.48
CA THR A 9 -41.74 5.95 10.86
C THR A 9 -40.86 5.32 9.78
N LEU A 10 -41.16 5.57 8.50
CA LEU A 10 -40.32 5.10 7.38
C LEU A 10 -39.00 5.86 7.28
N LEU A 11 -38.99 7.16 7.62
CA LEU A 11 -37.78 7.97 7.64
C LEU A 11 -36.83 7.56 8.78
N LEU A 12 -37.37 7.24 9.96
CA LEU A 12 -36.59 6.82 11.13
C LEU A 12 -35.91 5.44 10.94
N LEU A 13 -36.45 4.59 10.07
CA LEU A 13 -35.89 3.26 9.77
C LEU A 13 -34.71 3.32 8.78
N SER A 14 -34.49 4.45 8.10
CA SER A 14 -33.42 4.63 7.10
C SER A 14 -32.08 5.15 7.67
N LEU A 15 -32.06 5.65 8.91
CA LEU A 15 -30.87 6.29 9.51
C LEU A 15 -29.95 5.33 10.30
N GLY A 16 -30.23 4.02 10.28
CA GLY A 16 -29.65 3.06 11.21
C GLY A 16 -28.92 1.88 10.58
N THR A 17 -28.36 1.99 9.38
CA THR A 17 -27.44 0.94 8.90
C THR A 17 -26.11 1.09 9.64
N PRO A 18 -25.72 0.18 10.54
CA PRO A 18 -24.37 0.19 11.06
C PRO A 18 -23.38 0.05 9.90
N PRO A 19 -22.19 0.65 9.97
CA PRO A 19 -21.15 0.34 9.01
C PRO A 19 -20.95 -1.18 9.05
N LEU A 20 -21.16 -1.85 7.92
CA LEU A 20 -20.68 -3.22 7.79
C LEU A 20 -19.16 -3.13 7.95
N TYR A 21 -18.64 -3.64 9.07
CA TYR A 21 -17.24 -4.02 9.21
C TYR A 21 -16.99 -5.15 8.21
N ALA A 22 -16.87 -4.79 6.94
CA ALA A 22 -16.54 -5.70 5.88
C ALA A 22 -15.10 -6.13 6.12
N HIS A 23 -14.97 -7.37 6.56
CA HIS A 23 -13.78 -8.22 6.60
C HIS A 23 -12.70 -7.77 5.60
N ARG A 24 -11.85 -6.85 6.03
CA ARG A 24 -10.80 -6.27 5.19
C ARG A 24 -9.64 -7.25 5.08
N MET A 25 -9.09 -7.32 3.87
CA MET A 25 -7.89 -8.05 3.51
C MET A 25 -6.79 -7.03 3.21
N ASN A 26 -5.54 -7.39 3.46
CA ASN A 26 -4.38 -6.55 3.23
C ASN A 26 -3.45 -7.20 2.22
N ILE A 27 -2.75 -6.36 1.46
CA ILE A 27 -1.67 -6.75 0.56
C ILE A 27 -0.39 -6.10 1.09
N PHE A 28 0.67 -6.88 1.16
CA PHE A 28 2.02 -6.40 1.40
C PHE A 28 2.90 -6.77 0.21
N THR A 29 3.74 -5.83 -0.24
CA THR A 29 4.66 -6.04 -1.35
C THR A 29 6.08 -5.76 -0.90
N TYR A 30 7.02 -6.54 -1.44
CA TYR A 30 8.44 -6.30 -1.27
C TYR A 30 9.23 -6.87 -2.44
N THR A 31 10.43 -6.34 -2.68
CA THR A 31 11.28 -6.76 -3.79
C THR A 31 12.40 -7.66 -3.27
N GLU A 32 12.58 -8.82 -3.91
CA GLU A 32 13.74 -9.69 -3.68
C GLU A 32 14.36 -10.06 -5.04
N GLY A 33 15.63 -9.69 -5.23
CA GLY A 33 16.29 -9.86 -6.52
C GLY A 33 15.61 -9.06 -7.64
N ASN A 34 15.00 -9.77 -8.60
CA ASN A 34 14.28 -9.17 -9.74
C ASN A 34 12.76 -9.45 -9.69
N GLU A 35 12.27 -10.02 -8.60
CA GLU A 35 10.86 -10.34 -8.40
C GLU A 35 10.24 -9.41 -7.38
N ILE A 36 8.97 -9.06 -7.63
CA ILE A 36 8.08 -8.47 -6.64
C ILE A 36 7.33 -9.62 -5.99
N HIS A 37 7.42 -9.69 -4.68
CA HIS A 37 6.67 -10.60 -3.83
C HIS A 37 5.41 -9.92 -3.33
N VAL A 38 4.32 -10.68 -3.34
CA VAL A 38 3.00 -10.29 -2.88
C VAL A 38 2.62 -11.23 -1.74
N GLU A 39 2.31 -10.67 -0.59
CA GLU A 39 1.74 -11.39 0.55
C GLU A 39 0.34 -10.84 0.85
N SER A 40 -0.61 -11.74 1.10
CA SER A 40 -1.99 -11.36 1.41
C SER A 40 -2.52 -12.09 2.63
N TYR A 41 -3.20 -11.34 3.50
CA TYR A 41 -3.75 -11.83 4.76
C TYR A 41 -5.01 -11.07 5.15
N PHE A 42 -5.90 -11.73 5.89
CA PHE A 42 -7.10 -11.15 6.45
C PHE A 42 -6.80 -10.38 7.73
N ASN A 43 -7.62 -9.40 8.10
CA ASN A 43 -7.48 -8.65 9.37
C ASN A 43 -7.42 -9.52 10.65
N ARG A 44 -7.89 -10.77 10.59
CA ARG A 44 -7.78 -11.74 11.70
C ARG A 44 -6.40 -12.42 11.78
N GLY A 45 -5.48 -12.08 10.88
CA GLY A 45 -4.11 -12.60 10.82
C GLY A 45 -3.95 -13.90 10.02
N SER A 46 -5.03 -14.50 9.53
CA SER A 46 -4.94 -15.69 8.66
C SER A 46 -4.51 -15.31 7.25
N ASN A 47 -3.67 -16.13 6.63
CA ASN A 47 -3.21 -15.95 5.25
C ASN A 47 -4.37 -16.11 4.25
N CYS A 48 -4.32 -15.36 3.15
CA CYS A 48 -5.20 -15.57 2.01
C CYS A 48 -4.65 -16.71 1.16
N MET A 49 -5.08 -17.95 1.41
CA MET A 49 -4.57 -19.13 0.71
C MET A 49 -5.35 -19.39 -0.58
N GLY A 50 -4.66 -19.67 -1.69
CA GLY A 50 -5.30 -19.99 -2.98
C GLY A 50 -6.12 -18.83 -3.56
N CYS A 51 -5.81 -17.60 -3.16
CA CYS A 51 -6.47 -16.39 -3.61
C CYS A 51 -5.93 -15.97 -4.97
N LEU A 52 -6.81 -15.51 -5.87
CA LEU A 52 -6.44 -15.03 -7.19
C LEU A 52 -5.65 -13.72 -7.04
N VAL A 53 -4.49 -13.63 -7.69
CA VAL A 53 -3.69 -12.43 -7.82
C VAL A 53 -3.71 -11.99 -9.28
N GLU A 54 -4.00 -10.72 -9.53
CA GLU A 54 -3.93 -10.09 -10.86
C GLU A 54 -3.16 -8.78 -10.77
N VAL A 55 -2.18 -8.60 -11.64
CA VAL A 55 -1.40 -7.37 -11.78
C VAL A 55 -1.81 -6.70 -13.06
N THR A 56 -2.26 -5.45 -12.99
CA THR A 56 -2.72 -4.67 -14.14
C THR A 56 -1.84 -3.46 -14.40
N ASP A 57 -1.69 -3.08 -15.67
CA ASP A 57 -1.11 -1.80 -16.06
C ASP A 57 -2.09 -0.62 -15.83
N SER A 58 -1.63 0.59 -16.16
CA SER A 58 -2.44 1.81 -16.07
C SER A 58 -3.66 1.84 -17.02
N ALA A 59 -3.69 0.99 -18.04
CA ALA A 59 -4.81 0.81 -18.95
C ALA A 59 -5.82 -0.25 -18.46
N GLY A 60 -5.52 -0.93 -17.33
CA GLY A 60 -6.32 -2.01 -16.77
C GLY A 60 -6.10 -3.36 -17.44
N GLN A 61 -5.05 -3.52 -18.24
CA GLN A 61 -4.70 -4.79 -18.86
C GLN A 61 -3.88 -5.65 -17.89
N VAL A 62 -4.28 -6.92 -17.73
CA VAL A 62 -3.57 -7.87 -16.87
C VAL A 62 -2.23 -8.23 -17.49
N VAL A 63 -1.13 -7.89 -16.80
CA VAL A 63 0.26 -8.15 -17.21
C VAL A 63 0.83 -9.39 -16.52
N ALA A 64 0.30 -9.77 -15.35
CA ALA A 64 0.66 -10.99 -14.65
C ALA A 64 -0.52 -11.49 -13.81
N SER A 65 -0.64 -12.80 -13.62
CA SER A 65 -1.68 -13.40 -12.76
C SER A 65 -1.22 -14.73 -12.19
N GLY A 66 -1.76 -15.08 -11.02
CA GLY A 66 -1.50 -16.36 -10.36
C GLY A 66 -2.38 -16.56 -9.13
N THR A 67 -1.97 -17.48 -8.27
CA THR A 67 -2.68 -17.78 -7.03
C THR A 67 -1.70 -17.84 -5.86
N THR A 68 -2.10 -17.30 -4.71
CA THR A 68 -1.29 -17.37 -3.50
C THR A 68 -1.12 -18.79 -2.98
N THR A 69 0.03 -19.06 -2.37
CA THR A 69 0.35 -20.33 -1.67
C THR A 69 -0.39 -20.45 -0.33
N GLU A 70 -0.17 -21.53 0.42
CA GLU A 70 -0.67 -21.71 1.79
C GLU A 70 -0.13 -20.64 2.78
N GLU A 71 1.01 -20.03 2.46
CA GLU A 71 1.56 -18.90 3.22
C GLU A 71 0.94 -17.55 2.82
N GLY A 72 0.01 -17.54 1.86
CA GLY A 72 -0.58 -16.31 1.33
C GLY A 72 0.33 -15.55 0.37
N LYS A 73 1.35 -16.20 -0.18
CA LYS A 73 2.42 -15.56 -0.96
C LYS A 73 2.32 -15.89 -2.44
N TRP A 74 2.75 -14.97 -3.29
CA TRP A 74 2.97 -15.16 -4.73
C TRP A 74 4.03 -14.16 -5.21
N SER A 75 4.76 -14.45 -6.28
CA SER A 75 5.76 -13.53 -6.83
C SER A 75 5.72 -13.47 -8.35
N PHE A 76 6.21 -12.37 -8.90
CA PHE A 76 6.33 -12.17 -10.34
C PHE A 76 7.48 -11.22 -10.68
N VAL A 77 8.02 -11.34 -11.89
CA VAL A 77 8.95 -10.35 -12.45
C VAL A 77 8.12 -9.23 -13.09
N PRO A 78 8.21 -7.99 -12.62
CA PRO A 78 7.43 -6.90 -13.23
C PRO A 78 7.92 -6.59 -14.65
N PRO A 79 7.03 -6.20 -15.58
CA PRO A 79 7.42 -5.62 -16.85
C PRO A 79 8.19 -4.30 -16.63
N LYS A 80 8.77 -3.75 -17.71
CA LYS A 80 9.50 -2.45 -17.65
C LYS A 80 8.60 -1.23 -17.39
N GLU A 81 7.30 -1.44 -17.21
CA GLU A 81 6.32 -0.38 -17.04
C GLU A 81 6.07 -0.13 -15.55
N GLU A 82 5.91 1.13 -15.18
CA GLU A 82 5.58 1.56 -13.83
C GLU A 82 4.07 1.74 -13.65
N GLY A 83 3.64 1.98 -12.41
CA GLY A 83 2.23 2.24 -12.09
C GLY A 83 1.33 1.00 -12.14
N LEU A 84 1.91 -0.18 -11.97
CA LEU A 84 1.17 -1.44 -11.89
C LEU A 84 0.28 -1.49 -10.63
N THR A 85 -0.92 -2.05 -10.77
CA THR A 85 -1.84 -2.32 -9.64
C THR A 85 -1.93 -3.82 -9.41
N VAL A 86 -1.61 -4.25 -8.19
CA VAL A 86 -1.81 -5.63 -7.70
C VAL A 86 -3.19 -5.72 -7.07
N SER A 87 -4.01 -6.66 -7.53
CA SER A 87 -5.29 -6.99 -6.92
C SER A 87 -5.30 -8.45 -6.45
N VAL A 88 -5.81 -8.68 -5.25
CA VAL A 88 -5.97 -10.02 -4.67
C VAL A 88 -7.45 -10.24 -4.37
N THR A 89 -8.00 -11.37 -4.82
CA THR A 89 -9.40 -11.73 -4.65
C THR A 89 -9.52 -13.12 -4.02
N ALA A 90 -10.17 -13.20 -2.87
CA ALA A 90 -10.54 -14.46 -2.23
C ALA A 90 -11.87 -14.98 -2.78
N SER A 91 -12.06 -16.30 -2.76
CA SER A 91 -13.29 -16.96 -3.25
C SER A 91 -14.57 -16.49 -2.54
N GLU A 92 -14.46 -16.01 -1.30
CA GLU A 92 -15.56 -15.50 -0.48
C GLU A 92 -15.97 -14.05 -0.82
N GLY A 93 -15.38 -13.46 -1.86
CA GLY A 93 -15.69 -12.10 -2.30
C GLY A 93 -14.89 -11.00 -1.59
N HIS A 94 -13.89 -11.36 -0.78
CA HIS A 94 -12.93 -10.39 -0.25
C HIS A 94 -11.97 -9.96 -1.35
N ARG A 95 -11.74 -8.65 -1.49
CA ARG A 95 -10.82 -8.10 -2.48
C ARG A 95 -9.99 -6.98 -1.86
N ALA A 96 -8.72 -6.94 -2.21
CA ALA A 96 -7.80 -5.87 -1.86
C ALA A 96 -7.03 -5.45 -3.12
N GLU A 97 -6.62 -4.19 -3.16
CA GLU A 97 -5.82 -3.63 -4.24
C GLU A 97 -4.67 -2.81 -3.65
N TYR A 98 -3.53 -2.84 -4.34
CA TYR A 98 -2.34 -2.07 -4.00
C TYR A 98 -1.68 -1.57 -5.28
N THR A 99 -1.36 -0.27 -5.36
CA THR A 99 -0.63 0.29 -6.50
C THR A 99 0.84 0.37 -6.15
N LEU A 100 1.68 -0.28 -6.96
CA LEU A 100 3.12 -0.33 -6.78
C LEU A 100 3.72 1.08 -6.98
N THR A 101 4.64 1.44 -6.09
CA THR A 101 5.41 2.68 -6.12
C THR A 101 6.81 2.43 -6.65
N GLU A 102 7.56 3.49 -6.99
CA GLU A 102 8.96 3.38 -7.43
C GLU A 102 9.84 2.56 -6.47
N ALA A 103 9.52 2.57 -5.17
CA ALA A 103 10.25 1.83 -4.16
C ALA A 103 10.07 0.30 -4.24
N ASP A 104 8.97 -0.17 -4.86
CA ASP A 104 8.66 -1.59 -5.00
C ASP A 104 9.34 -2.25 -6.20
N TYR A 105 9.90 -1.47 -7.13
CA TYR A 105 10.54 -2.01 -8.33
C TYR A 105 12.01 -2.39 -8.09
N PRO A 106 12.51 -3.46 -8.76
CA PRO A 106 13.93 -3.82 -8.72
C PRO A 106 14.83 -2.65 -9.16
N GLN A 107 15.78 -2.29 -8.30
CA GLN A 107 16.70 -1.15 -8.50
C GLN A 107 17.60 -1.29 -9.75
N SER A 108 17.75 -2.51 -10.29
CA SER A 108 18.44 -2.76 -11.56
C SER A 108 17.72 -2.17 -12.77
N MET A 109 16.41 -1.91 -12.68
CA MET A 109 15.65 -1.26 -13.76
C MET A 109 15.93 0.25 -13.86
N ASN A 110 16.32 0.89 -12.75
CA ASN A 110 16.64 2.32 -12.71
C ASN A 110 18.06 2.67 -13.19
N LEU A 111 18.95 1.68 -13.36
CA LEU A 111 20.32 1.92 -13.83
C LEU A 111 20.48 1.88 -15.36
N SER A 112 19.47 1.42 -16.10
CA SER A 112 19.54 1.35 -17.58
C SER A 112 19.40 2.71 -18.26
N THR A 113 18.86 3.73 -17.59
CA THR A 113 18.61 5.06 -18.17
C THR A 113 19.80 6.02 -18.04
N LEU A 114 20.88 5.64 -17.33
CA LEU A 114 22.10 6.46 -17.17
C LEU A 114 23.36 5.88 -17.85
N SER A 115 23.24 4.76 -18.58
CA SER A 115 24.41 4.02 -19.10
C SER A 115 24.53 3.98 -20.64
N GLU A 116 23.77 4.78 -21.39
CA GLU A 116 23.83 4.79 -22.86
C GLU A 116 24.82 5.80 -23.47
N GLU A 117 25.47 6.65 -22.68
CA GLU A 117 26.66 7.38 -23.13
C GLU A 117 27.91 6.81 -22.43
N THR A 118 28.92 6.42 -23.22
CA THR A 118 30.27 5.91 -22.80
C THR A 118 30.52 4.40 -22.92
N SER A 119 29.98 3.72 -23.93
CA SER A 119 30.58 2.44 -24.38
C SER A 119 30.72 2.35 -25.89
N LYS A 120 31.75 3.04 -26.39
CA LYS A 120 32.49 2.63 -27.58
C LYS A 120 33.97 2.94 -27.36
N VAL A 121 34.76 1.88 -27.16
CA VAL A 121 36.18 1.63 -27.53
C VAL A 121 36.63 0.47 -26.61
N ALA A 122 36.52 -0.76 -27.11
CA ALA A 122 37.63 -1.60 -27.59
C ALA A 122 38.39 -2.27 -26.43
N ASP A 123 38.19 -3.57 -26.22
CA ASP A 123 38.96 -4.65 -26.86
C ASP A 123 40.42 -4.71 -26.39
N SER A 124 40.69 -5.57 -25.41
CA SER A 124 41.64 -6.67 -25.61
C SER A 124 41.75 -7.56 -24.37
N SER A 125 41.70 -8.85 -24.67
CA SER A 125 42.02 -9.95 -23.79
C SER A 125 43.51 -10.01 -23.44
N VAL A 126 43.78 -10.86 -22.44
CA VAL A 126 45.01 -11.63 -22.16
C VAL A 126 45.83 -11.18 -20.94
N VAL A 127 45.89 -12.09 -19.97
CA VAL A 127 47.08 -12.66 -19.29
C VAL A 127 46.77 -12.92 -17.82
N ARG A 128 46.70 -14.22 -17.49
CA ARG A 128 46.85 -14.76 -16.13
C ARG A 128 48.32 -14.67 -15.73
N THR A 129 48.62 -14.25 -14.51
CA THR A 129 49.76 -14.74 -13.70
C THR A 129 49.49 -14.47 -12.22
N SER A 130 49.74 -15.49 -11.41
CA SER A 130 49.67 -15.54 -9.94
C SER A 130 50.87 -14.86 -9.29
N ALA A 131 50.66 -14.10 -8.22
CA ALA A 131 51.64 -13.89 -7.13
C ALA A 131 51.00 -13.20 -5.91
N GLU A 132 50.91 -13.97 -4.81
CA GLU A 132 51.28 -13.63 -3.42
C GLU A 132 50.81 -12.29 -2.77
N SER A 133 49.84 -12.44 -1.86
CA SER A 133 49.82 -11.91 -0.48
C SER A 133 50.22 -10.45 -0.18
N LYS A 134 49.21 -9.64 0.17
CA LYS A 134 49.24 -8.78 1.36
C LYS A 134 47.81 -8.57 1.84
N THR A 135 47.42 -9.35 2.83
CA THR A 135 46.29 -9.07 3.72
C THR A 135 46.55 -7.74 4.42
N PRO A 136 45.62 -6.76 4.42
CA PRO A 136 45.56 -5.83 5.52
C PRO A 136 44.96 -6.61 6.68
N ASN A 137 45.82 -6.98 7.63
CA ASN A 137 45.41 -7.42 8.95
C ASN A 137 44.67 -6.25 9.61
N VAL A 138 43.35 -6.21 9.46
CA VAL A 138 42.48 -5.32 10.23
C VAL A 138 42.34 -5.99 11.59
N THR A 139 43.20 -5.59 12.53
CA THR A 139 42.97 -5.84 13.95
C THR A 139 41.68 -5.13 14.34
N VAL A 140 40.58 -5.89 14.36
CA VAL A 140 39.32 -5.49 14.97
C VAL A 140 39.58 -5.49 16.48
N THR A 141 39.88 -4.33 17.03
CA THR A 141 39.93 -4.12 18.47
C THR A 141 39.41 -2.73 18.72
N ASP A 142 38.10 -2.58 18.62
CA ASP A 142 37.29 -1.59 19.32
C ASP A 142 35.81 -1.94 19.07
N GLN A 143 35.25 -2.76 19.97
CA GLN A 143 33.85 -3.19 19.93
C GLN A 143 32.90 -1.97 19.91
N GLU A 144 33.32 -0.88 20.54
CA GLU A 144 32.59 0.39 20.61
C GLU A 144 32.56 1.11 19.25
N GLU A 145 33.63 1.05 18.46
CA GLU A 145 33.67 1.63 17.11
C GLU A 145 32.81 0.80 16.14
N LEU A 146 32.78 -0.53 16.30
CA LEU A 146 31.91 -1.41 15.52
C LEU A 146 30.43 -1.17 15.84
N GLU A 147 30.07 -1.07 17.13
CA GLU A 147 28.71 -0.75 17.56
C GLU A 147 28.27 0.63 17.02
N ALA A 148 29.12 1.65 17.08
CA ALA A 148 28.82 2.97 16.53
C ALA A 148 28.64 2.97 15.01
N ILE A 149 29.42 2.18 14.27
CA ILE A 149 29.26 2.03 12.81
C ILE A 149 27.96 1.28 12.49
N VAL A 150 27.66 0.21 13.23
CA VAL A 150 26.44 -0.58 13.04
C VAL A 150 25.21 0.28 13.33
N ASP A 151 25.16 0.96 14.47
CA ASP A 151 24.04 1.85 14.83
C ASP A 151 23.85 2.96 13.80
N ARG A 152 24.94 3.57 13.32
CA ARG A 152 24.86 4.60 12.28
C ARG A 152 24.29 4.07 10.96
N VAL A 153 24.67 2.86 10.57
CA VAL A 153 24.15 2.22 9.36
C VAL A 153 22.69 1.81 9.54
N VAL A 154 22.34 1.24 10.69
CA VAL A 154 20.99 0.81 11.04
C VAL A 154 20.04 2.01 11.11
N GLU A 155 20.39 3.07 11.85
CA GLU A 155 19.59 4.30 11.95
C GLU A 155 19.34 4.94 10.57
N LYS A 156 20.38 5.00 9.73
CA LYS A 156 20.28 5.54 8.36
C LYS A 156 19.35 4.71 7.47
N ARG A 157 19.21 3.41 7.73
CA ARG A 157 18.30 2.50 7.00
C ARG A 157 16.89 2.46 7.60
N LEU A 158 16.75 2.67 8.91
CA LEU A 158 15.46 2.66 9.61
C LEU A 158 14.71 3.99 9.54
N ALA A 159 15.42 5.11 9.39
CA ALA A 159 14.81 6.44 9.25
C ALA A 159 13.72 6.52 8.15
N PRO A 160 13.94 6.03 6.91
CA PRO A 160 12.90 6.05 5.87
C PRO A 160 11.70 5.15 6.21
N ILE A 161 11.95 3.96 6.78
CA ILE A 161 10.87 3.03 7.16
C ILE A 161 9.97 3.63 8.26
N ARG A 162 10.55 4.31 9.27
CA ARG A 162 9.76 4.98 10.31
C ARG A 162 8.89 6.12 9.77
N GLU A 163 9.35 6.79 8.72
CA GLU A 163 8.59 7.85 8.06
C GLU A 163 7.43 7.28 7.24
N GLU A 164 7.66 6.20 6.50
CA GLU A 164 6.61 5.48 5.77
C GLU A 164 5.57 4.85 6.71
N LEU A 165 5.99 4.30 7.85
CA LEU A 165 5.06 3.80 8.86
C LEU A 165 4.15 4.90 9.41
N ARG A 166 4.69 6.12 9.58
CA ARG A 166 3.91 7.28 10.02
C ARG A 166 2.91 7.73 8.95
N ARG A 167 3.26 7.61 7.66
CA ARG A 167 2.36 7.90 6.54
C ARG A 167 1.25 6.87 6.38
N MET A 168 1.51 5.59 6.64
CA MET A 168 0.47 4.55 6.64
C MET A 168 -0.42 4.59 7.89
N GLN A 169 0.03 5.22 8.99
CA GLN A 169 -0.79 5.47 10.17
C GLN A 169 -1.70 6.71 10.05
N VAL A 170 -1.60 7.47 8.96
CA VAL A 170 -2.53 8.55 8.60
C VAL A 170 -3.59 7.97 7.64
N ASP A 171 -4.89 7.98 7.87
CA ASP A 171 -5.76 8.18 9.02
C ASP A 171 -7.07 7.48 8.57
N GLU A 172 -7.67 6.61 9.39
CA GLU A 172 -9.12 6.42 9.24
C GLU A 172 -9.78 7.74 9.64
N PRO A 173 -10.81 8.24 8.92
CA PRO A 173 -11.49 9.46 9.32
C PRO A 173 -11.89 9.34 10.78
N GLY A 174 -11.32 10.22 11.61
CA GLY A 174 -11.46 10.17 13.04
C GLY A 174 -12.92 10.34 13.41
N PHE A 175 -13.31 9.84 14.58
CA PHE A 175 -14.68 10.00 15.10
C PHE A 175 -15.18 11.45 15.02
N GLN A 176 -14.28 12.42 15.20
CA GLN A 176 -14.60 13.85 15.13
C GLN A 176 -14.99 14.32 13.71
N GLU A 177 -14.39 13.78 12.66
CA GLU A 177 -14.70 14.14 11.27
C GLU A 177 -16.04 13.54 10.84
N ILE A 178 -16.35 12.32 11.29
CA ILE A 178 -17.63 11.66 11.06
C ILE A 178 -18.76 12.43 11.78
N VAL A 179 -18.59 12.70 13.07
CA VAL A 179 -19.58 13.47 13.85
C VAL A 179 -19.69 14.90 13.33
N GLY A 180 -18.59 15.51 12.91
CA GLY A 180 -18.56 16.83 12.29
C GLY A 180 -19.34 16.89 10.98
N GLY A 181 -19.14 15.91 10.08
CA GLY A 181 -19.89 15.79 8.82
C GLY A 181 -21.38 15.57 9.04
N ILE A 182 -21.74 14.69 9.98
CA ILE A 182 -23.15 14.48 10.36
C ILE A 182 -23.75 15.77 10.94
N GLY A 183 -23.05 16.44 11.85
CA GLY A 183 -23.49 17.70 12.44
C GLY A 183 -23.70 18.81 11.41
N TYR A 184 -22.83 18.91 10.40
CA TYR A 184 -22.96 19.87 9.30
C TYR A 184 -24.24 19.62 8.48
N LEU A 185 -24.53 18.36 8.15
CA LEU A 185 -25.73 17.98 7.38
C LEU A 185 -27.02 18.32 8.14
N PHE A 186 -27.07 17.99 9.43
CA PHE A 186 -28.21 18.35 10.29
C PHE A 186 -28.33 19.86 10.50
N GLY A 187 -27.22 20.57 10.63
CA GLY A 187 -27.20 22.03 10.76
C GLY A 187 -27.81 22.73 9.53
N LEU A 188 -27.39 22.34 8.33
CA LEU A 188 -27.87 22.91 7.08
C LEU A 188 -29.36 22.61 6.87
N CYS A 189 -29.79 21.37 7.11
CA CYS A 189 -31.20 20.97 7.09
C CYS A 189 -32.05 21.76 8.11
N GLY A 190 -31.54 21.97 9.32
CA GLY A 190 -32.22 22.74 10.36
C GLY A 190 -32.43 24.21 9.96
N VAL A 191 -31.41 24.84 9.37
CA VAL A 191 -31.50 26.21 8.87
C VAL A 191 -32.50 26.31 7.72
N ALA A 192 -32.47 25.39 6.76
CA ALA A 192 -33.43 25.35 5.66
C ALA A 192 -34.88 25.21 6.16
N MET A 193 -35.12 24.30 7.10
CA MET A 193 -36.45 24.12 7.72
C MET A 193 -36.91 25.37 8.47
N TYR A 194 -36.02 26.07 9.18
CA TYR A 194 -36.37 27.31 9.88
C TYR A 194 -36.90 28.38 8.91
N PHE A 195 -36.25 28.56 7.76
CA PHE A 195 -36.71 29.52 6.74
C PHE A 195 -37.99 29.06 6.03
N MET A 196 -38.14 27.76 5.74
CA MET A 196 -39.38 27.20 5.15
C MET A 196 -40.57 27.31 6.10
N ALA A 197 -40.37 27.09 7.40
CA ALA A 197 -41.41 27.26 8.41
C ALA A 197 -41.87 28.71 8.52
N ARG A 198 -40.97 29.67 8.28
CA ARG A 198 -41.28 31.09 8.29
C ARG A 198 -41.98 31.56 7.00
N SER A 199 -41.63 31.01 5.84
CA SER A 199 -42.29 31.38 4.57
C SER A 199 -43.76 30.92 4.52
N LYS A 200 -44.11 29.84 5.23
CA LYS A 200 -45.48 29.32 5.30
C LYS A 200 -46.44 30.18 6.14
N LYS A 201 -45.93 31.12 6.95
CA LYS A 201 -46.75 32.02 7.78
C LYS A 201 -47.13 33.34 7.08
N SER A 202 -46.80 33.47 5.79
CA SER A 202 -47.04 34.67 4.97
C SER A 202 -48.05 34.45 3.83
N ASN A 203 -49.03 33.56 4.03
CA ASN A 203 -50.24 33.45 3.20
C ASN A 203 -51.46 33.35 4.11
#